data_AF-A0A9D8IG57-F1
#
_entry.id   AF-A0A9D8IG57-F1
#
_cell.length_a   1.000
_cell.length_b   1.000
_cell.length_c   1.000
_cell.angle_alpha   90.00
_cell.angle_beta   90.00
_cell.angle_gamma   90.00
#
_symmetry.space_group_name_H-M   'P 1'
#
loop_
_entity.id
_entity.type
_entity.pdbx_description
1 polymer ?
#
loop_
_entity_poly.entity_id
_entity_poly.type
_entity_poly.pdbx_seq_one_letter_code
_entity_poly.pdbx_strand_id
1 'polypeptide(L)'
;MPITQAQIDKIVSLAKSYGATRLILFGSSIDTPAQARDVDIACDGITGWKLYELAARLEEELHTPLDLIPLSPPSRFTKRIESKGRIIL
;
A
#
# COMPACT_ATOMS: atom_id res chain seq x y z
N MET A 1 3.09 -5.17 -14.55
CA MET A 1 3.34 -3.83 -15.12
C MET A 1 3.89 -2.98 -14.00
N PRO A 2 4.96 -2.20 -14.20
CA PRO A 2 5.50 -1.37 -13.13
C PRO A 2 4.47 -0.32 -12.70
N ILE A 3 4.33 -0.12 -11.39
CA ILE A 3 3.47 0.93 -10.84
C ILE A 3 3.96 2.31 -11.29
N THR A 4 3.04 3.14 -11.75
CA THR A 4 3.34 4.49 -12.25
C THR A 4 3.28 5.53 -11.14
N GLN A 5 3.95 6.66 -11.31
CA GLN A 5 3.87 7.77 -10.33
C GLN A 5 2.44 8.29 -10.18
N ALA A 6 1.66 8.36 -11.27
CA ALA A 6 0.26 8.77 -11.22
C ALA A 6 -0.60 7.82 -10.37
N GLN A 7 -0.33 6.51 -10.40
CA GLN A 7 -0.99 5.56 -9.51
C GLN A 7 -0.58 5.75 -8.05
N ILE A 8 0.71 6.00 -7.78
CA ILE A 8 1.20 6.31 -6.43
C ILE A 8 0.52 7.56 -5.88
N ASP A 9 0.38 8.61 -6.68
CA ASP A 9 -0.26 9.86 -6.24
C ASP A 9 -1.75 9.65 -5.92
N LYS A 10 -2.46 8.84 -6.71
CA LYS A 10 -3.85 8.43 -6.42
C LYS A 10 -3.96 7.65 -5.12
N ILE A 11 -3.08 6.65 -4.92
CA ILE A 11 -3.01 5.84 -3.70
C ILE A 11 -2.84 6.76 -2.49
N VAL A 12 -1.85 7.64 -2.53
CA VAL A 12 -1.53 8.54 -1.41
C VAL A 12 -2.70 9.49 -1.13
N SER A 13 -3.31 10.06 -2.17
CA SER A 13 -4.46 10.96 -2.02
C SER A 13 -5.65 10.28 -1.36
N LEU A 14 -6.01 9.08 -1.81
CA LEU A 14 -7.15 8.34 -1.26
C LEU A 14 -6.86 7.83 0.15
N ALA A 15 -5.68 7.28 0.40
CA ALA A 15 -5.31 6.81 1.73
C ALA A 15 -5.29 7.95 2.76
N LYS A 16 -4.80 9.14 2.39
CA LYS A 16 -4.88 10.34 3.24
C LYS A 16 -6.31 10.71 3.61
N SER A 17 -7.27 10.62 2.68
CA SER A 17 -8.67 10.95 2.97
C SER A 17 -9.31 9.96 3.96
N TYR A 18 -8.78 8.73 4.05
CA TYR A 18 -9.16 7.73 5.05
C TYR A 18 -8.43 7.87 6.40
N GLY A 19 -7.44 8.77 6.50
CA GLY A 19 -6.67 9.01 7.71
C GLY A 19 -5.33 8.28 7.77
N ALA A 20 -4.82 7.76 6.65
CA ALA A 20 -3.49 7.16 6.62
C ALA A 20 -2.42 8.17 7.02
N THR A 21 -1.54 7.77 7.93
CA THR A 21 -0.41 8.59 8.41
C THR A 21 0.92 8.15 7.81
N ARG A 22 0.96 6.94 7.26
CA ARG A 22 2.16 6.34 6.67
C ARG A 22 1.78 5.28 5.65
N LEU A 23 2.48 5.28 4.51
CA LEU A 23 2.35 4.22 3.50
C LEU A 23 3.72 3.76 3.02
N ILE A 24 3.85 2.45 2.88
CA ILE A 24 5.06 1.80 2.38
C ILE A 24 4.66 0.90 1.23
N LEU A 25 5.15 1.19 0.04
CA LEU A 25 5.12 0.25 -1.07
C LEU A 25 6.15 -0.85 -0.77
N PHE A 26 5.79 -2.11 -0.99
CA PHE A 26 6.73 -3.23 -0.80
C PHE A 26 6.54 -4.33 -1.84
N GLY A 27 7.13 -5.49 -1.60
CA GLY A 27 6.91 -6.70 -2.41
C GLY A 27 7.43 -6.59 -3.84
N SER A 28 6.73 -7.28 -4.75
CA SER A 28 7.18 -7.43 -6.13
C SER A 28 7.24 -6.10 -6.89
N SER A 29 6.43 -5.13 -6.46
CA SER A 29 6.42 -3.76 -6.98
C SER A 29 7.76 -3.01 -6.79
N ILE A 30 8.63 -3.45 -5.87
CA ILE A 30 9.98 -2.91 -5.67
C ILE A 30 11.04 -3.87 -6.20
N ASP A 31 10.95 -5.14 -5.85
CA ASP A 31 12.00 -6.12 -6.14
C ASP A 31 12.05 -6.49 -7.63
N THR A 32 10.88 -6.63 -8.28
CA THR A 32 10.75 -7.03 -9.69
C THR A 32 9.60 -6.31 -10.41
N PRO A 33 9.67 -4.97 -10.59
CA PRO A 33 8.54 -4.16 -11.06
C PRO A 33 7.95 -4.58 -12.42
N ALA A 34 8.80 -5.13 -13.30
CA ALA A 34 8.36 -5.63 -14.61
C ALA A 34 7.46 -6.87 -14.51
N GLN A 35 7.59 -7.65 -13.43
CA GLN A 35 6.85 -8.89 -13.19
C GLN A 35 5.71 -8.72 -12.16
N ALA A 36 5.63 -7.57 -11.48
CA ALA A 36 4.57 -7.27 -10.53
C ALA A 36 3.19 -7.38 -11.18
N ARG A 37 2.28 -8.09 -10.49
CA ARG A 37 0.90 -8.36 -10.91
C ARG A 37 -0.12 -7.66 -10.02
N ASP A 38 0.32 -7.32 -8.83
CA ASP A 38 -0.40 -6.73 -7.71
C ASP A 38 0.41 -5.56 -7.13
N VAL A 39 -0.26 -4.77 -6.31
CA VAL A 39 0.34 -3.65 -5.59
C VAL A 39 0.30 -3.93 -4.09
N ASP A 40 1.47 -4.17 -3.51
CA ASP A 40 1.62 -4.42 -2.07
C ASP A 40 1.84 -3.10 -1.30
N ILE A 41 0.93 -2.78 -0.37
CA ILE A 41 0.97 -1.55 0.43
C ILE A 41 0.80 -1.86 1.91
N ALA A 42 1.72 -1.34 2.73
CA ALA A 42 1.57 -1.35 4.18
C ALA A 42 1.15 0.04 4.66
N CYS A 43 0.14 0.10 5.52
CA CYS A 43 -0.51 1.34 5.95
C CYS A 43 -0.56 1.46 7.48
N ASP A 44 -0.38 2.68 7.97
CA ASP A 44 -0.64 3.04 9.37
C ASP A 44 -1.68 4.18 9.45
N GLY A 45 -2.30 4.36 10.62
CA GLY A 45 -3.29 5.42 10.87
C GLY A 45 -4.75 5.06 10.54
N ILE A 46 -4.99 3.94 9.86
CA ILE A 46 -6.34 3.44 9.56
C ILE A 46 -6.63 2.20 10.38
N THR A 47 -7.74 2.22 11.13
CA THR A 47 -8.10 1.15 12.07
C THR A 47 -9.40 0.45 11.68
N GLY A 48 -9.49 -0.85 11.99
CA GLY A 48 -10.72 -1.62 11.85
C GLY A 48 -11.20 -1.74 10.40
N TRP A 49 -12.52 -1.69 10.21
CA TRP A 49 -13.16 -1.94 8.91
C TRP A 49 -12.79 -0.94 7.81
N LYS A 50 -12.37 0.27 8.17
CA LYS A 50 -11.95 1.30 7.21
C LYS A 50 -10.73 0.89 6.38
N LEU A 51 -9.87 0.00 6.89
CA LEU A 51 -8.72 -0.50 6.14
C LEU A 51 -9.19 -1.34 4.94
N TYR A 52 -10.16 -2.23 5.16
CA TYR A 52 -10.72 -3.06 4.08
C TYR A 52 -11.53 -2.24 3.09
N GLU A 53 -12.24 -1.21 3.57
CA GLU A 53 -12.92 -0.26 2.70
C GLU A 53 -11.92 0.49 1.79
N LEU A 54 -10.81 0.98 2.36
CA LEU A 54 -9.74 1.60 1.58
C LEU A 54 -9.16 0.63 0.54
N ALA A 55 -8.90 -0.63 0.93
CA ALA A 55 -8.38 -1.64 0.00
C ALA A 55 -9.30 -1.81 -1.21
N ALA A 56 -10.60 -2.01 -0.97
CA ALA A 56 -11.58 -2.17 -2.04
C ALA A 56 -11.67 -0.95 -2.96
N ARG A 57 -11.62 0.26 -2.39
CA ARG A 57 -11.63 1.51 -3.17
C ARG A 57 -10.37 1.69 -4.01
N LEU A 58 -9.21 1.31 -3.47
CA LEU A 58 -7.95 1.36 -4.22
C LEU A 58 -7.96 0.36 -5.38
N GLU A 59 -8.46 -0.86 -5.19
CA GLU A 59 -8.59 -1.84 -6.28
C GLU A 59 -9.51 -1.33 -7.39
N GLU A 60 -10.66 -0.74 -7.03
CA GLU A 60 -11.62 -0.15 -7.97
C GLU A 60 -10.97 0.99 -8.79
N GLU A 61 -10.25 1.90 -8.13
CA GLU A 61 -9.58 3.03 -8.79
C GLU A 61 -8.40 2.62 -9.66
N LEU A 62 -7.61 1.65 -9.21
CA LEU A 62 -6.37 1.23 -9.87
C LEU A 62 -6.60 0.15 -10.94
N HIS A 63 -7.75 -0.51 -10.94
CA HIS A 63 -8.05 -1.66 -11.80
C HIS A 63 -6.95 -2.75 -11.74
N THR A 64 -6.33 -2.89 -10.57
CA THR A 64 -5.19 -3.78 -10.32
C THR A 64 -5.38 -4.42 -8.94
N PRO A 65 -5.12 -5.73 -8.77
CA PRO A 65 -5.15 -6.37 -7.45
C PRO A 65 -4.24 -5.65 -6.44
N LEU A 66 -4.69 -5.50 -5.21
CA LEU A 66 -3.97 -4.75 -4.19
C LEU A 66 -3.99 -5.45 -2.82
N ASP A 67 -2.80 -5.68 -2.29
CA ASP A 67 -2.61 -6.21 -0.95
C ASP A 67 -2.34 -5.07 0.03
N LEU A 68 -3.36 -4.70 0.81
CA LEU A 68 -3.26 -3.69 1.87
C LEU A 68 -3.14 -4.34 3.24
N ILE A 69 -2.03 -4.10 3.93
CA ILE A 69 -1.81 -4.61 5.29
C ILE A 69 -1.65 -3.49 6.31
N PRO A 70 -2.04 -3.70 7.59
CA PRO A 70 -1.74 -2.76 8.65
C PRO A 70 -0.28 -2.88 9.13
N LEU A 71 0.36 -1.76 9.40
CA LEU A 71 1.68 -1.69 10.05
C LEU A 71 1.61 -1.88 11.58
N SER A 72 0.43 -1.63 12.16
CA SER A 72 0.17 -1.70 13.59
C SER A 72 -0.84 -2.82 13.91
N PRO A 73 -0.57 -3.72 14.89
CA PRO A 73 0.62 -3.76 15.75
C PRO A 73 1.87 -4.28 15.01
N PRO A 74 3.08 -3.93 15.49
CA PRO A 74 4.32 -4.33 14.83
C PRO A 74 4.54 -5.84 14.93
N SER A 75 5.00 -6.44 13.84
CA SER A 75 5.36 -7.85 13.72
C SER A 75 6.73 -8.02 13.08
N ARG A 76 7.25 -9.26 13.03
CA ARG A 76 8.46 -9.55 12.26
C ARG A 76 8.29 -9.20 10.78
N PHE A 77 7.07 -9.34 10.26
CA PHE A 77 6.75 -9.04 8.88
C PHE A 77 6.73 -7.53 8.62
N THR A 78 6.05 -6.75 9.46
CA THR A 78 6.01 -5.27 9.29
C THR A 78 7.41 -4.67 9.42
N LYS A 79 8.25 -5.12 10.36
CA LYS A 79 9.65 -4.67 10.47
C LYS A 79 10.48 -4.95 9.20
N ARG A 80 10.23 -6.08 8.53
CA ARG A 80 10.89 -6.39 7.25
C ARG A 80 10.41 -5.45 6.14
N ILE A 81 9.12 -5.13 6.12
CA ILE A 81 8.54 -4.16 5.17
C ILE A 81 9.13 -2.77 5.41
N GLU A 82 9.21 -2.33 6.67
CA GLU A 82 9.77 -1.02 7.01
C GLU A 82 11.25 -0.87 6.63
N SER A 83 12.01 -1.96 6.66
CA SER A 83 13.45 -1.94 6.33
C SER A 83 13.77 -2.07 4.83
N LYS A 84 12.85 -2.62 4.03
CA LYS A 84 13.08 -2.89 2.60
C LYS A 84 12.14 -2.13 1.66
N GLY A 85 11.00 -1.69 2.16
CA GLY A 85 9.98 -1.01 1.40
C GLY A 85 10.34 0.44 1.09
N ARG A 86 9.58 1.04 0.18
CA ARG A 86 9.69 2.45 -0.21
C ARG A 86 8.57 3.23 0.46
N ILE A 87 8.94 4.19 1.29
CA ILE A 87 7.98 5.14 1.89
C ILE A 87 7.41 6.03 0.77
N ILE A 88 6.09 6.10 0.70
CA ILE A 88 5.34 6.92 -0.29
C ILE A 88 4.39 7.93 0.35
N LEU A 89 4.11 7.77 1.65
CA LEU A 89 3.43 8.73 2.52
C LEU A 89 4.12 8.77 3.88
#